data_AF-A0A9Q0MYX4-F1
#
_entry.id   AF-A0A9Q0MYX4-F1
#
_cell.length_a   1.000
_cell.length_b   1.000
_cell.length_c   1.000
_cell.angle_alpha   90.00
_cell.angle_beta   90.00
_cell.angle_gamma   90.00
#
_symmetry.space_group_name_H-M   'P 1'
#
loop_
_entity.id
_entity.type
_entity.pdbx_description
1 polymer ?
#
loop_
_entity_poly.entity_id
_entity_poly.type
_entity_poly.pdbx_seq_one_letter_code
_entity_poly.pdbx_strand_id
1 'polypeptide(L)'
;MSLKAVALRIPPLFLIDFILKTNMGLGDLDGTHVPFTIFKFVACLLGVLCCGFTIIAPLLVLRKLYVFVISVAVIVLSYWSNMSAINLISDSPNILQDILSLNVTCLPDPGGAAVSILCHFIGQWLMGLLFAHVHYGPRNEIVQKWIPYNLLMPILLAMLPLPHQLLMHSPAFAAILPVVLSIITLWTSRQWAVNICLLVLVYFREYETDAGMNKWNRLDIHSALRTCWILRTIGQLFSAIVFSEEVFLWSTVAQNLLAGGCETLIAIMGMASIVSAICLQIEKLVQLFVPCVIESHRFHTFGSISFAAFVNFTMEYGLTSLSPDKRFAGLCRNLCRLTITVLNLIHLTIKPVWISLNATGNPSRKKYARTLLLYMFVLVVAIALVAMLWTKHSSSTWLLTVTIFAVQFIVNVLVTLSTHTLVLLDARRQTSWEKLDDCVYYMNAFSDYVQLSFDIFLSVDHLWVLVFESEYFSYKASLYFFEHGAIIRVASLTVIAQSAWCEAQAMWAEFMKRRKTAQKISSLADASETQLGTLDVCSICYQVMFHYE
;
A
#
# COMPACT_ATOMS: atom_id res chain seq x y z
N MET A 1 16.23 11.16 3.24
CA MET A 1 15.26 10.27 3.90
C MET A 1 15.82 9.86 5.26
N SER A 2 15.06 9.99 6.35
CA SER A 2 15.54 9.58 7.68
C SER A 2 15.25 8.10 7.87
N LEU A 3 16.26 7.23 7.79
CA LEU A 3 16.15 5.79 8.10
C LEU A 3 15.41 5.54 9.43
N LYS A 4 15.60 6.44 10.40
CA LYS A 4 14.94 6.43 11.72
C LYS A 4 13.41 6.48 11.60
N ALA A 5 12.89 7.20 10.61
CA ALA A 5 11.46 7.35 10.42
C ALA A 5 10.77 6.08 9.93
N VAL A 6 11.45 5.37 9.03
CA VAL A 6 10.99 4.07 8.53
C VAL A 6 11.07 3.04 9.65
N ALA A 7 12.21 2.96 10.35
CA ALA A 7 12.43 1.97 11.41
C ALA A 7 11.36 2.02 12.51
N LEU A 8 10.98 3.23 12.95
CA LEU A 8 9.94 3.40 13.98
C LEU A 8 8.54 2.99 13.51
N ARG A 9 8.27 2.86 12.21
CA ARG A 9 6.92 2.51 11.68
C ARG A 9 6.76 1.03 11.38
N ILE A 10 7.84 0.25 11.45
CA ILE A 10 7.81 -1.19 11.15
C ILE A 10 7.08 -2.01 12.24
N PRO A 11 7.33 -1.82 13.56
CA PRO A 11 6.67 -2.62 14.60
C PRO A 11 5.13 -2.61 14.56
N PRO A 12 4.42 -1.47 14.39
CA PRO A 12 2.96 -1.47 14.35
C PRO A 12 2.42 -2.17 13.10
N LEU A 13 3.16 -2.17 11.99
CA LEU A 13 2.78 -2.93 10.79
C LEU A 13 2.81 -4.44 11.07
N PHE A 14 3.85 -4.94 11.76
CA PHE A 14 3.90 -6.34 12.19
C PHE A 14 2.84 -6.70 13.22
N LEU A 15 2.50 -5.78 14.13
CA LEU A 15 1.44 -6.01 15.11
C LEU A 15 0.07 -6.13 14.42
N ILE A 16 -0.24 -5.25 13.46
CA ILE A 16 -1.47 -5.39 12.67
C ILE A 16 -1.43 -6.68 11.84
N ASP A 17 -0.30 -7.04 11.24
CA ASP A 17 -0.15 -8.28 10.48
C ASP A 17 -0.46 -9.51 11.35
N PHE A 18 0.01 -9.52 12.61
CA PHE A 18 -0.28 -10.56 13.58
C PHE A 18 -1.76 -10.59 14.01
N ILE A 19 -2.35 -9.41 14.27
CA ILE A 19 -3.78 -9.30 14.63
C ILE A 19 -4.66 -9.79 13.48
N LEU A 20 -4.31 -9.45 12.23
CA LEU A 20 -5.05 -9.92 11.06
C LEU A 20 -4.89 -11.44 10.86
N LYS A 21 -3.69 -12.00 11.10
CA LYS A 21 -3.44 -13.44 10.97
C LYS A 21 -4.17 -14.28 12.02
N THR A 22 -4.50 -13.71 13.17
CA THR A 22 -5.29 -14.40 14.22
C THR A 22 -6.81 -14.39 13.96
N ASN A 23 -7.23 -14.02 12.73
CA ASN A 23 -8.62 -14.00 12.25
C ASN A 23 -9.59 -13.23 13.17
N MET A 24 -9.08 -12.28 13.96
CA MET A 24 -9.85 -11.51 14.95
C MET A 24 -10.73 -12.35 15.89
N GLY A 25 -10.41 -13.65 16.05
CA GLY A 25 -11.19 -14.59 16.86
C GLY A 25 -12.49 -15.12 16.24
N LEU A 26 -12.79 -14.88 14.96
CA LEU A 26 -14.04 -15.35 14.33
C LEU A 26 -14.04 -16.86 13.98
N GLY A 27 -12.89 -17.53 13.98
CA GLY A 27 -12.78 -18.95 13.63
C GLY A 27 -13.36 -19.92 14.67
N ASP A 28 -13.45 -19.51 15.93
CA ASP A 28 -13.94 -20.34 17.06
C ASP A 28 -15.38 -19.95 17.44
N LEU A 29 -16.27 -19.85 16.46
CA LEU A 29 -17.71 -19.65 16.69
C LEU A 29 -18.40 -20.96 17.13
N ASP A 30 -17.86 -21.61 18.17
CA ASP A 30 -18.62 -22.59 18.93
C ASP A 30 -19.50 -21.82 19.93
N GLY A 31 -20.81 -22.02 19.83
CA GLY A 31 -21.88 -21.14 20.33
C GLY A 31 -21.96 -20.88 21.84
N THR A 32 -20.94 -21.19 22.63
CA THR A 32 -20.93 -21.05 24.10
C THR A 32 -20.17 -19.81 24.62
N HIS A 33 -19.34 -19.14 23.81
CA HIS A 33 -18.48 -18.01 24.25
C HIS A 33 -18.68 -16.69 23.50
N VAL A 34 -19.89 -16.41 23.02
CA VAL A 34 -20.23 -15.17 22.28
C VAL A 34 -19.71 -13.85 22.91
N PRO A 35 -19.83 -13.58 24.23
CA PRO A 35 -19.33 -12.33 24.79
C PRO A 35 -17.79 -12.23 24.79
N PHE A 36 -17.09 -13.35 24.96
CA PHE A 36 -15.63 -13.39 24.92
C PHE A 36 -15.11 -13.17 23.49
N THR A 37 -15.80 -13.74 22.49
CA THR A 37 -15.49 -13.52 21.07
C THR A 37 -15.75 -12.07 20.65
N ILE A 38 -16.85 -11.46 21.08
CA ILE A 38 -17.14 -10.03 20.84
C ILE A 38 -16.08 -9.15 21.50
N PHE A 39 -15.69 -9.44 22.75
CA PHE A 39 -14.64 -8.70 23.44
C PHE A 39 -13.30 -8.81 22.71
N LYS A 40 -12.91 -10.02 22.30
CA LYS A 40 -11.69 -10.27 21.51
C LYS A 40 -11.71 -9.52 20.18
N PHE A 41 -12.85 -9.52 19.48
CA PHE A 41 -13.04 -8.78 18.24
C PHE A 41 -12.91 -7.26 18.44
N VAL A 42 -13.60 -6.69 19.43
CA VAL A 42 -13.52 -5.25 19.76
C VAL A 42 -12.11 -4.85 20.17
N ALA A 43 -11.42 -5.67 20.97
CA ALA A 43 -10.04 -5.45 21.37
C ALA A 43 -9.08 -5.49 20.16
N CYS A 44 -9.28 -6.44 19.23
CA CYS A 44 -8.51 -6.53 17.99
C CYS A 44 -8.76 -5.31 17.10
N LEU A 45 -10.02 -4.90 16.91
CA LEU A 45 -10.39 -3.72 16.13
C LEU A 45 -9.75 -2.45 16.71
N LEU A 46 -9.84 -2.27 18.04
CA LEU A 46 -9.19 -1.17 18.74
C LEU A 46 -7.67 -1.22 18.54
N GLY A 47 -7.07 -2.41 18.61
CA GLY A 47 -5.65 -2.64 18.36
C GLY A 47 -5.24 -2.22 16.95
N VAL A 48 -6.00 -2.61 15.93
CA VAL A 48 -5.76 -2.21 14.53
C VAL A 48 -5.89 -0.70 14.36
N LEU A 49 -6.93 -0.09 14.93
CA LEU A 49 -7.11 1.37 14.89
C LEU A 49 -5.93 2.09 15.57
N CYS A 50 -5.55 1.69 16.78
CA CYS A 50 -4.40 2.23 17.50
C CYS A 50 -3.11 2.12 16.67
N CYS A 51 -2.86 0.97 16.06
CA CYS A 51 -1.68 0.79 15.21
C CYS A 51 -1.76 1.66 13.93
N GLY A 52 -2.93 1.77 13.32
CA GLY A 52 -3.18 2.69 12.21
C GLY A 52 -2.86 4.14 12.57
N PHE A 53 -3.29 4.59 13.76
CA PHE A 53 -2.95 5.91 14.30
C PHE A 53 -1.43 6.09 14.46
N THR A 54 -0.70 5.07 14.93
CA THR A 54 0.77 5.17 15.07
C THR A 54 1.51 5.28 13.73
N ILE A 55 0.97 4.72 12.65
CA ILE A 55 1.58 4.79 11.31
C ILE A 55 1.46 6.21 10.74
N ILE A 56 0.29 6.84 10.92
CA ILE A 56 -0.01 8.20 10.42
C ILE A 56 0.66 9.27 11.30
N ALA A 57 0.98 8.94 12.56
CA ALA A 57 1.53 9.89 13.51
C ALA A 57 2.88 10.52 13.06
N PRO A 58 3.12 11.79 13.43
CA PRO A 58 4.40 12.44 13.18
C PRO A 58 5.53 11.82 14.04
N LEU A 59 6.75 11.89 13.53
CA LEU A 59 7.94 11.22 14.10
C LEU A 59 8.22 11.56 15.56
N LEU A 60 7.98 12.81 15.96
CA LEU A 60 8.19 13.27 17.33
C LEU A 60 7.24 12.56 18.32
N VAL A 61 6.02 12.27 17.88
CA VAL A 61 5.00 11.58 18.69
C VAL A 61 5.35 10.11 18.79
N LEU A 62 5.69 9.50 17.65
CA LEU A 62 6.04 8.10 17.58
C LEU A 62 7.21 7.78 18.53
N ARG A 63 8.26 8.63 18.54
CA ARG A 63 9.38 8.49 19.49
C ARG A 63 8.92 8.54 20.95
N LYS A 64 8.04 9.47 21.32
CA LYS A 64 7.52 9.58 22.70
C LYS A 64 6.71 8.34 23.10
N LEU A 65 5.90 7.82 22.18
CA LEU A 65 5.10 6.61 22.40
C LEU A 65 5.98 5.37 22.61
N TYR A 66 7.01 5.16 21.78
CA TYR A 66 7.94 4.04 21.98
C TYR A 66 8.72 4.15 23.28
N VAL A 67 9.18 5.35 23.62
CA VAL A 67 9.82 5.61 24.91
C VAL A 67 8.91 5.23 26.08
N PHE A 68 7.61 5.57 25.99
CA PHE A 68 6.62 5.19 26.98
C PHE A 68 6.42 3.66 27.04
N VAL A 69 6.23 3.00 25.90
CA VAL A 69 6.07 1.54 25.82
C VAL A 69 7.29 0.81 26.40
N ILE A 70 8.51 1.25 26.06
CA ILE A 70 9.74 0.68 26.61
C ILE A 70 9.79 0.91 28.12
N SER A 71 9.42 2.09 28.62
CA SER A 71 9.40 2.35 30.06
C SER A 71 8.45 1.43 30.83
N VAL A 72 7.25 1.16 30.29
CA VAL A 72 6.28 0.21 30.88
C VAL A 72 6.80 -1.23 30.79
N ALA A 73 7.36 -1.63 29.65
CA ALA A 73 7.94 -2.95 29.47
C ALA A 73 9.07 -3.23 30.47
N VAL A 74 9.93 -2.25 30.73
CA VAL A 74 11.01 -2.35 31.73
C VAL A 74 10.45 -2.52 33.14
N ILE A 75 9.36 -1.83 33.50
CA ILE A 75 8.71 -2.00 34.81
C ILE A 75 8.17 -3.43 34.96
N VAL A 76 7.47 -3.94 33.94
CA VAL A 76 6.89 -5.30 33.98
C VAL A 76 7.97 -6.37 34.02
N LEU A 77 9.01 -6.24 33.17
CA LEU A 77 10.14 -7.16 33.16
C LEU A 77 10.94 -7.12 34.47
N SER A 78 11.11 -5.93 35.06
CA SER A 78 11.76 -5.77 36.35
C SER A 78 10.94 -6.44 37.47
N TYR A 79 9.62 -6.26 37.48
CA TYR A 79 8.74 -6.92 38.45
C TYR A 79 8.82 -8.44 38.34
N TRP A 80 8.75 -8.97 37.11
CA TRP A 80 8.82 -10.42 36.87
C TRP A 80 10.18 -11.00 37.25
N SER A 81 11.28 -10.32 36.88
CA SER A 81 12.64 -10.74 37.27
C SER A 81 12.83 -10.71 38.79
N ASN A 82 12.34 -9.68 39.50
CA ASN A 82 12.40 -9.61 40.96
C ASN A 82 11.56 -10.71 41.63
N MET A 83 10.39 -11.04 41.09
CA MET A 83 9.57 -12.15 41.59
C MET A 83 10.27 -13.50 41.40
N SER A 84 10.88 -13.72 40.23
CA SER A 84 11.65 -14.95 39.97
C SER A 84 12.86 -15.10 40.89
N ALA A 85 13.57 -14.00 41.18
CA ALA A 85 14.71 -14.01 42.08
C ALA A 85 14.31 -14.34 43.53
N ILE A 86 13.19 -13.80 44.00
CA ILE A 86 12.67 -14.07 45.35
C ILE A 86 12.24 -15.53 45.52
N ASN A 87 11.57 -16.11 44.53
CA ASN A 87 11.20 -17.52 44.56
C ASN A 87 12.45 -18.42 44.61
N LEU A 88 13.47 -18.10 43.81
CA LEU A 88 14.73 -18.84 43.80
C LEU A 88 15.45 -18.82 45.17
N ILE A 89 15.45 -17.66 45.84
CA ILE A 89 16.06 -17.49 47.17
C ILE A 89 15.24 -18.19 48.26
N SER A 90 13.90 -18.19 48.14
CA SER A 90 13.01 -18.90 49.07
C SER A 90 13.20 -20.42 49.01
N ASP A 91 13.53 -20.96 47.84
CA ASP A 91 13.77 -22.39 47.64
C ASP A 91 15.17 -22.83 48.12
N SER A 92 16.08 -21.89 48.40
CA SER A 92 17.47 -22.15 48.80
C SER A 92 17.85 -21.43 50.11
N PRO A 93 17.58 -22.05 51.29
CA PRO A 93 17.71 -21.38 52.59
C PRO A 93 19.14 -21.02 53.03
N ASN A 94 20.18 -21.49 52.34
CA ASN A 94 21.58 -21.44 52.83
C ASN A 94 22.54 -20.50 52.08
N ILE A 95 22.07 -19.65 51.16
CA ILE A 95 22.97 -18.82 50.32
C ILE A 95 23.75 -17.77 51.11
N LEU A 96 23.14 -17.13 52.12
CA LEU A 96 23.83 -16.12 52.92
C LEU A 96 24.97 -16.74 53.72
N GLN A 97 24.80 -17.97 54.20
CA GLN A 97 25.82 -18.71 54.94
C GLN A 97 26.93 -19.25 54.02
N ASP A 98 26.62 -19.60 52.77
CA ASP A 98 27.59 -20.03 51.75
C ASP A 98 28.43 -18.87 51.19
N ILE A 99 27.85 -17.67 51.03
CA ILE A 99 28.58 -16.46 50.62
C ILE A 99 29.46 -15.95 51.78
N LEU A 100 28.95 -15.95 53.02
CA LEU A 100 29.71 -15.51 54.20
C LEU A 100 30.83 -16.50 54.57
N SER A 101 30.67 -17.79 54.24
CA SER A 101 31.70 -18.83 54.44
C SER A 101 32.71 -18.95 53.31
N LEU A 102 32.57 -18.15 52.23
CA LEU A 102 33.55 -18.03 51.13
C LEU A 102 33.96 -19.39 50.56
N ASN A 103 32.99 -20.29 50.34
CA ASN A 103 33.25 -21.62 49.82
C ASN A 103 33.54 -21.57 48.30
N VAL A 104 34.82 -21.46 47.96
CA VAL A 104 35.36 -21.21 46.61
C VAL A 104 35.03 -22.32 45.60
N THR A 105 34.52 -23.48 46.05
CA THR A 105 34.24 -24.65 45.19
C THR A 105 32.80 -24.71 44.68
N CYS A 106 31.83 -24.13 45.39
CA CYS A 106 30.40 -24.14 45.01
C CYS A 106 29.94 -22.87 44.28
N LEU A 107 30.76 -21.82 44.26
CA LEU A 107 30.43 -20.52 43.64
C LEU A 107 30.38 -20.53 42.09
N PRO A 108 31.22 -21.27 41.36
CA PRO A 108 31.27 -21.19 39.90
C PRO A 108 30.44 -22.25 39.16
N ASP A 109 29.66 -23.08 39.85
CA ASP A 109 28.80 -24.06 39.17
C ASP A 109 27.75 -23.35 38.29
N PRO A 110 27.61 -23.70 37.00
CA PRO A 110 26.73 -23.00 36.05
C PRO A 110 25.22 -23.14 36.36
N GLY A 111 24.86 -23.98 37.33
CA GLY A 111 23.51 -24.09 37.91
C GLY A 111 23.38 -23.58 39.35
N GLY A 112 24.43 -22.95 39.90
CA GLY A 112 24.44 -22.46 41.27
C GLY A 112 23.50 -21.28 41.47
N ALA A 113 22.77 -21.28 42.60
CA ALA A 113 21.85 -20.20 42.96
C ALA A 113 22.56 -18.81 43.00
N ALA A 114 23.85 -18.79 43.36
CA ALA A 114 24.67 -17.58 43.38
C ALA A 114 24.87 -16.95 41.98
N VAL A 115 25.15 -17.77 40.95
CA VAL A 115 25.32 -17.29 39.57
C VAL A 115 23.99 -16.76 39.02
N SER A 116 22.88 -17.45 39.31
CA SER A 116 21.53 -17.00 38.91
C SER A 116 21.15 -15.68 39.59
N ILE A 117 21.44 -15.52 40.89
CA ILE A 117 21.18 -14.27 41.63
C ILE A 117 22.04 -13.12 41.09
N LEU A 118 23.31 -13.38 40.75
CA LEU A 118 24.17 -12.39 40.13
C LEU A 118 23.63 -11.94 38.77
N CYS A 119 23.12 -12.87 37.95
CA CYS A 119 22.45 -12.55 36.69
C CYS A 119 21.20 -11.66 36.91
N HIS A 120 20.37 -11.96 37.91
CA HIS A 120 19.22 -11.11 38.25
C HIS A 120 19.65 -9.73 38.77
N PHE A 121 20.70 -9.65 39.58
CA PHE A 121 21.26 -8.39 40.08
C PHE A 121 21.78 -7.49 38.95
N ILE A 122 22.59 -8.05 38.04
CA ILE A 122 23.10 -7.34 36.86
C ILE A 122 21.94 -6.93 35.95
N GLY A 123 20.97 -7.82 35.74
CA GLY A 123 19.77 -7.57 34.95
C GLY A 123 18.94 -6.40 35.49
N GLN A 124 18.69 -6.34 36.81
CA GLN A 124 17.93 -5.25 37.43
C GLN A 124 18.68 -3.92 37.39
N TRP A 125 20.00 -3.93 37.61
CA TRP A 125 20.83 -2.74 37.49
C TRP A 125 20.78 -2.15 36.07
N LEU A 126 20.93 -3.00 35.04
CA LEU A 126 20.80 -2.61 33.64
C LEU A 126 19.41 -2.05 33.31
N MET A 127 18.35 -2.72 33.77
CA MET A 127 16.97 -2.26 33.57
C MET A 127 16.71 -0.91 34.26
N GLY A 128 17.27 -0.70 35.46
CA GLY A 128 17.17 0.57 36.16
C GLY A 128 17.91 1.72 35.47
N LEU A 129 19.12 1.47 34.95
CA LEU A 129 19.84 2.43 34.12
C LEU A 129 19.08 2.76 32.83
N LEU A 130 18.50 1.74 32.20
CA LEU A 130 17.71 1.90 30.99
C LEU A 130 16.46 2.75 31.25
N PHE A 131 15.73 2.50 32.35
CA PHE A 131 14.58 3.32 32.74
C PHE A 131 14.98 4.78 33.02
N ALA A 132 16.07 5.00 33.74
CA ALA A 132 16.57 6.34 34.07
C ALA A 132 16.93 7.16 32.82
N HIS A 133 17.44 6.50 31.77
CA HIS A 133 17.80 7.17 30.51
C HIS A 133 16.60 7.38 29.57
N VAL A 134 15.69 6.42 29.51
CA VAL A 134 14.58 6.39 28.55
C VAL A 134 13.40 7.26 29.00
N HIS A 135 13.09 7.35 30.29
CA HIS A 135 11.88 8.05 30.77
C HIS A 135 11.80 9.53 30.36
N TYR A 136 10.60 9.96 29.94
CA TYR A 136 10.31 11.30 29.39
C TYR A 136 9.74 12.29 30.42
N GLY A 137 9.54 11.88 31.68
CA GLY A 137 8.90 12.74 32.69
C GLY A 137 9.85 13.79 33.30
N PRO A 138 9.41 14.46 34.37
CA PRO A 138 10.20 15.53 35.00
C PRO A 138 11.55 15.00 35.45
N ARG A 139 12.63 15.52 34.83
CA ARG A 139 14.01 15.13 35.13
C ARG A 139 14.52 15.91 36.32
N ASN A 140 14.25 15.37 37.51
CA ASN A 140 14.94 15.80 38.72
C ASN A 140 16.21 14.97 38.85
N GLU A 141 17.38 15.62 38.96
CA GLU A 141 18.68 14.94 39.02
C GLU A 141 18.77 13.93 40.17
N ILE A 142 18.11 14.23 41.28
CA ILE A 142 18.03 13.36 42.46
C ILE A 142 17.26 12.08 42.08
N VAL A 143 16.01 12.23 41.60
CA VAL A 143 15.15 11.08 41.27
C VAL A 143 15.81 10.16 40.24
N GLN A 144 16.50 10.70 39.23
CA GLN A 144 17.21 9.89 38.24
C GLN A 144 18.33 9.02 38.81
N LYS A 145 19.08 9.54 39.79
CA LYS A 145 20.14 8.78 40.45
C LYS A 145 19.59 7.66 41.33
N TRP A 146 18.41 7.84 41.94
CA TRP A 146 17.81 6.87 42.87
C TRP A 146 17.01 5.73 42.21
N ILE A 147 16.58 5.90 40.95
CA ILE A 147 15.78 4.89 40.22
C ILE A 147 16.45 3.50 40.15
N PRO A 148 17.74 3.36 39.75
CA PRO A 148 18.38 2.05 39.69
C PRO A 148 18.47 1.37 41.05
N TYR A 149 18.74 2.13 42.11
CA TYR A 149 18.79 1.61 43.47
C TYR A 149 17.41 1.16 43.97
N ASN A 150 16.35 1.89 43.62
CA ASN A 150 14.98 1.52 43.98
C ASN A 150 14.55 0.21 43.31
N LEU A 151 14.94 -0.05 42.06
CA LEU A 151 14.64 -1.31 41.36
C LEU A 151 15.47 -2.50 41.88
N LEU A 152 16.64 -2.22 42.45
CA LEU A 152 17.54 -3.20 43.07
C LEU A 152 17.14 -3.57 44.51
N MET A 153 16.36 -2.70 45.16
CA MET A 153 15.92 -2.84 46.55
C MET A 153 15.35 -4.24 46.88
N PRO A 154 14.49 -4.88 46.07
CA PRO A 154 13.92 -6.19 46.42
C PRO A 154 14.98 -7.29 46.54
N ILE A 155 16.02 -7.27 45.71
CA ILE A 155 17.13 -8.23 45.76
C ILE A 155 17.99 -7.95 47.00
N LEU A 156 18.24 -6.68 47.32
CA LEU A 156 18.98 -6.30 48.53
C LEU A 156 18.23 -6.72 49.80
N LEU A 157 16.91 -6.55 49.87
CA LEU A 157 16.09 -7.04 50.98
C LEU A 157 16.04 -8.57 51.05
N ALA A 158 16.09 -9.26 49.91
CA ALA A 158 16.14 -10.71 49.86
C ALA A 158 17.45 -11.30 50.44
N MET A 159 18.52 -10.50 50.54
CA MET A 159 19.75 -10.89 51.23
C MET A 159 19.66 -10.76 52.75
N LEU A 160 18.62 -10.11 53.28
CA LEU A 160 18.37 -10.00 54.72
C LEU A 160 17.41 -11.10 55.19
N PRO A 161 17.56 -11.62 56.43
CA PRO A 161 16.67 -12.62 57.00
C PRO A 161 15.33 -11.98 57.40
N LEU A 162 14.46 -11.74 56.42
CA LEU A 162 13.13 -11.15 56.58
C LEU A 162 12.02 -12.19 56.42
N PRO A 163 10.85 -12.00 57.05
CA PRO A 163 9.73 -12.93 56.91
C PRO A 163 9.23 -12.95 55.46
N HIS A 164 8.95 -14.16 54.95
CA HIS A 164 8.58 -14.43 53.56
C HIS A 164 7.41 -13.57 53.04
N GLN A 165 6.44 -13.25 53.91
CA GLN A 165 5.31 -12.40 53.58
C GLN A 165 5.70 -10.97 53.18
N LEU A 166 6.74 -10.39 53.81
CA LEU A 166 7.24 -9.05 53.47
C LEU A 166 8.08 -9.08 52.18
N LEU A 167 8.78 -10.18 51.90
CA LEU A 167 9.55 -10.34 50.67
C LEU A 167 8.65 -10.35 49.43
N MET A 168 7.52 -11.06 49.48
CA MET A 168 6.57 -11.16 48.36
C MET A 168 5.97 -9.80 47.93
N HIS A 169 5.82 -8.86 48.87
CA HIS A 169 5.33 -7.52 48.57
C HIS A 169 6.43 -6.54 48.12
N SER A 170 7.71 -6.86 48.35
CA SER A 170 8.85 -5.97 48.05
C SER A 170 8.98 -5.59 46.56
N PRO A 171 8.83 -6.49 45.58
CA PRO A 171 8.84 -6.13 44.16
C PRO A 171 7.73 -5.16 43.76
N ALA A 172 6.56 -5.26 44.42
CA ALA A 172 5.45 -4.34 44.17
C ALA A 172 5.78 -2.94 44.66
N PHE A 173 6.37 -2.80 45.86
CA PHE A 173 6.81 -1.51 46.39
C PHE A 173 7.89 -0.84 45.53
N ALA A 174 8.87 -1.61 45.05
CA ALA A 174 9.91 -1.10 44.15
C ALA A 174 9.34 -0.57 42.83
N ALA A 175 8.26 -1.17 42.32
CA ALA A 175 7.61 -0.76 41.08
C ALA A 175 6.75 0.52 41.22
N ILE A 176 6.33 0.93 42.43
CA ILE A 176 5.44 2.08 42.64
C ILE A 176 6.04 3.37 42.08
N LEU A 177 7.29 3.69 42.39
CA LEU A 177 7.92 4.93 41.94
C LEU A 177 8.02 5.02 40.40
N PRO A 178 8.53 4.01 39.68
CA PRO A 178 8.46 3.96 38.21
C PRO A 178 7.03 4.07 37.65
N VAL A 179 6.05 3.41 38.28
CA VAL A 179 4.64 3.47 37.85
C VAL A 179 4.08 4.88 38.02
N VAL A 180 4.28 5.53 39.16
CA VAL A 180 3.85 6.92 39.39
C VAL A 180 4.49 7.86 38.38
N LEU A 181 5.80 7.72 38.12
CA LEU A 181 6.49 8.49 37.09
C LEU A 181 5.91 8.26 35.69
N SER A 182 5.47 7.03 35.37
CA SER A 182 4.81 6.72 34.10
C SER A 182 3.39 7.31 34.00
N ILE A 183 2.63 7.33 35.11
CA ILE A 183 1.30 7.95 35.20
C ILE A 183 1.40 9.48 35.02
N ILE A 184 2.39 10.12 35.65
CA ILE A 184 2.65 11.56 35.47
C ILE A 184 2.98 11.87 34.00
N THR A 185 3.75 11.01 33.32
CA THR A 185 4.01 11.18 31.88
C THR A 185 2.75 11.04 31.02
N LEU A 186 1.86 10.10 31.34
CA LEU A 186 0.58 9.97 30.65
C LEU A 186 -0.28 11.21 30.85
N TRP A 187 -0.41 11.68 32.09
CA TRP A 187 -1.22 12.85 32.41
C TRP A 187 -0.76 14.11 31.68
N THR A 188 0.55 14.37 31.68
CA THR A 188 1.16 15.51 30.97
C THR A 188 1.05 15.37 29.44
N SER A 189 1.01 14.14 28.92
CA SER A 189 0.85 13.86 27.49
C SER A 189 -0.61 13.81 27.00
N ARG A 190 -1.62 13.84 27.89
CA ARG A 190 -3.05 13.75 27.53
C ARG A 190 -3.49 14.83 26.54
N GLN A 191 -3.11 16.08 26.79
CA GLN A 191 -3.42 17.22 25.91
C GLN A 191 -2.88 16.99 24.49
N TRP A 192 -1.70 16.37 24.41
CA TRP A 192 -1.04 16.06 23.15
C TRP A 192 -1.74 14.92 22.42
N ALA A 193 -2.18 13.87 23.12
CA ALA A 193 -2.93 12.76 22.53
C ALA A 193 -4.23 13.23 21.89
N VAL A 194 -4.97 14.14 22.54
CA VAL A 194 -6.19 14.74 21.99
C VAL A 194 -5.90 15.53 20.72
N ASN A 195 -4.85 16.36 20.72
CA ASN A 195 -4.45 17.13 19.53
C ASN A 195 -4.03 16.23 18.35
N ILE A 196 -3.42 15.08 18.62
CA ILE A 196 -3.07 14.09 17.58
C ILE A 196 -4.32 13.43 17.01
N CYS A 197 -5.28 13.02 17.85
CA CYS A 197 -6.54 12.45 17.37
C CYS A 197 -7.28 13.45 16.47
N LEU A 198 -7.33 14.74 16.86
CA LEU A 198 -7.91 15.79 16.04
C LEU A 198 -7.14 15.98 14.72
N LEU A 199 -5.81 15.96 14.75
CA LEU A 199 -4.97 16.04 13.55
C LEU A 199 -5.25 14.87 12.59
N VAL A 200 -5.44 13.66 13.11
CA VAL A 200 -5.73 12.48 12.28
C VAL A 200 -7.14 12.54 11.71
N LEU A 201 -8.14 13.04 12.44
CA LEU A 201 -9.48 13.26 11.90
C LEU A 201 -9.47 14.30 10.77
N VAL A 202 -8.71 15.38 10.93
CA VAL A 202 -8.48 16.37 9.86
C VAL A 202 -7.75 15.71 8.69
N TYR A 203 -6.78 14.83 8.96
CA TYR A 203 -6.05 14.10 7.93
C TYR A 203 -6.93 13.17 7.09
N PHE A 204 -7.85 12.42 7.71
CA PHE A 204 -8.81 11.59 7.00
C PHE A 204 -9.76 12.44 6.14
N ARG A 205 -10.18 13.61 6.65
CA ARG A 205 -11.02 14.55 5.89
C ARG A 205 -10.29 15.19 4.72
N GLU A 206 -9.01 15.51 4.86
CA GLU A 206 -8.18 16.10 3.80
C GLU A 206 -7.66 15.08 2.78
N TYR A 207 -7.83 13.77 3.02
CA TYR A 207 -7.39 12.71 2.11
C TYR A 207 -8.06 12.80 0.73
N GLU A 208 -9.30 13.28 0.66
CA GLU A 208 -10.03 13.50 -0.60
C GLU A 208 -9.50 14.68 -1.43
N THR A 209 -8.61 15.51 -0.87
CA THR A 209 -8.05 16.69 -1.54
C THR A 209 -6.59 16.45 -1.97
N ASP A 210 -6.14 17.14 -3.03
CA ASP A 210 -4.76 17.06 -3.55
C ASP A 210 -3.66 17.31 -2.47
N ALA A 211 -4.02 18.01 -1.39
CA ALA A 211 -3.15 18.22 -0.23
C ALA A 211 -2.88 16.93 0.58
N GLY A 212 -3.85 16.02 0.67
CA GLY A 212 -3.74 14.74 1.37
C GLY A 212 -2.78 13.77 0.68
N MET A 213 -2.86 13.68 -0.66
CA MET A 213 -1.98 12.84 -1.47
C MET A 213 -0.51 13.33 -1.42
N ASN A 214 -0.30 14.65 -1.47
CA ASN A 214 1.02 15.25 -1.27
C ASN A 214 1.60 14.98 0.12
N LYS A 215 0.76 14.94 1.18
CA LYS A 215 1.18 14.54 2.53
C LYS A 215 1.48 13.04 2.62
N TRP A 216 0.75 12.17 1.91
CA TRP A 216 1.04 10.73 1.79
C TRP A 216 2.42 10.46 1.19
N ASN A 217 2.78 11.18 0.13
CA ASN A 217 4.13 11.13 -0.44
C ASN A 217 5.19 11.67 0.53
N ARG A 218 4.90 12.71 1.31
CA ARG A 218 5.81 13.22 2.35
C ARG A 218 6.02 12.28 3.54
N LEU A 219 5.05 11.39 3.80
CA LEU A 219 5.11 10.42 4.89
C LEU A 219 5.85 9.14 4.49
N ASP A 220 6.31 8.97 3.24
CA ASP A 220 7.11 7.83 2.79
C ASP A 220 6.51 6.45 3.18
N ILE A 221 5.18 6.34 3.30
CA ILE A 221 4.48 5.13 3.78
C ILE A 221 4.82 3.92 2.89
N HIS A 222 4.91 4.14 1.57
CA HIS A 222 5.35 3.14 0.61
C HIS A 222 6.73 2.53 0.96
N SER A 223 7.65 3.33 1.48
CA SER A 223 8.98 2.84 1.88
C SER A 223 8.93 1.98 3.15
N ALA A 224 8.05 2.32 4.10
CA ALA A 224 7.83 1.54 5.31
C ALA A 224 7.18 0.19 5.01
N LEU A 225 6.15 0.18 4.16
CA LEU A 225 5.49 -1.03 3.68
C LEU A 225 6.48 -1.96 2.95
N ARG A 226 7.31 -1.40 2.06
CA ARG A 226 8.35 -2.16 1.36
C ARG A 226 9.36 -2.78 2.32
N THR A 227 9.83 -2.02 3.30
CA THR A 227 10.81 -2.51 4.28
C THR A 227 10.20 -3.62 5.15
N CYS A 228 8.95 -3.45 5.57
CA CYS A 228 8.20 -4.46 6.31
C CYS A 228 8.07 -5.76 5.52
N TRP A 229 7.71 -5.67 4.23
CA TRP A 229 7.57 -6.85 3.37
C TRP A 229 8.89 -7.55 3.12
N ILE A 230 9.98 -6.80 2.87
CA ILE A 230 11.32 -7.37 2.70
C ILE A 230 11.74 -8.11 3.97
N LEU A 231 11.56 -7.50 5.14
CA LEU A 231 11.91 -8.14 6.41
C LEU A 231 11.10 -9.42 6.65
N ARG A 232 9.80 -9.40 6.35
CA ARG A 232 8.93 -10.58 6.43
C ARG A 232 9.39 -11.69 5.48
N THR A 233 9.71 -11.35 4.24
CA THR A 233 10.14 -12.32 3.22
C THR A 233 11.51 -12.92 3.56
N ILE A 234 12.44 -12.12 4.09
CA ILE A 234 13.73 -12.59 4.62
C ILE A 234 13.51 -13.53 5.80
N GLY A 235 12.60 -13.19 6.72
CA GLY A 235 12.26 -14.06 7.85
C GLY A 235 11.69 -15.41 7.41
N GLN A 236 10.77 -15.41 6.43
CA GLN A 236 10.21 -16.63 5.85
C GLN A 236 11.25 -17.46 5.10
N LEU A 237 12.17 -16.81 4.37
CA LEU A 237 13.28 -17.47 3.70
C LEU A 237 14.23 -18.11 4.72
N PHE A 238 14.54 -17.41 5.82
CA PHE A 238 15.38 -17.95 6.89
C PHE A 238 14.72 -19.15 7.57
N SER A 239 13.42 -19.09 7.88
CA SER A 239 12.71 -20.26 8.41
C SER A 239 12.70 -21.43 7.41
N ALA A 240 12.52 -21.16 6.12
CA ALA A 240 12.57 -22.20 5.10
C ALA A 240 13.96 -22.85 5.00
N ILE A 241 15.04 -22.08 5.17
CA ILE A 241 16.41 -22.61 5.15
C ILE A 241 16.74 -23.43 6.41
N VAL A 242 16.29 -22.98 7.59
CA VAL A 242 16.65 -23.59 8.88
C VAL A 242 15.81 -24.83 9.18
N PHE A 243 14.53 -24.85 8.79
CA PHE A 243 13.60 -25.92 9.15
C PHE A 243 13.33 -26.92 8.01
N SER A 244 13.87 -26.73 6.81
CA SER A 244 13.64 -27.65 5.69
C SER A 244 14.72 -28.73 5.61
N GLU A 245 14.32 -29.99 5.78
CA GLU A 245 15.17 -31.17 5.58
C GLU A 245 15.18 -31.68 4.12
N GLU A 246 14.27 -31.19 3.26
CA GLU A 246 14.12 -31.67 1.88
C GLU A 246 14.97 -30.92 0.83
N VAL A 247 15.15 -31.56 -0.34
CA VAL A 247 15.91 -31.05 -1.50
C VAL A 247 15.37 -29.69 -1.96
N PHE A 248 16.27 -28.70 -2.00
CA PHE A 248 15.97 -27.29 -2.23
C PHE A 248 15.54 -27.00 -3.68
N LEU A 249 14.24 -27.14 -3.99
CA LEU A 249 13.72 -26.67 -5.27
C LEU A 249 13.35 -25.18 -5.18
N TRP A 250 14.19 -24.31 -5.74
CA TRP A 250 14.01 -22.85 -5.71
C TRP A 250 12.65 -22.37 -6.20
N SER A 251 12.01 -23.09 -7.13
CA SER A 251 10.67 -22.76 -7.62
C SER A 251 9.60 -22.93 -6.54
N THR A 252 9.68 -23.99 -5.73
CA THR A 252 8.72 -24.26 -4.65
C THR A 252 8.88 -23.26 -3.52
N VAL A 253 10.13 -22.93 -3.17
CA VAL A 253 10.42 -21.88 -2.19
C VAL A 253 9.90 -20.52 -2.66
N ALA A 254 10.13 -20.16 -3.93
CA ALA A 254 9.62 -18.92 -4.49
C ALA A 254 8.08 -18.86 -4.50
N GLN A 255 7.41 -19.96 -4.85
CA GLN A 255 5.94 -20.07 -4.79
C GLN A 255 5.43 -19.89 -3.37
N ASN A 256 6.04 -20.54 -2.39
CA ASN A 256 5.65 -20.44 -0.98
C ASN A 256 5.89 -19.03 -0.42
N LEU A 257 6.99 -18.37 -0.79
CA LEU A 257 7.25 -16.99 -0.38
C LEU A 257 6.26 -16.01 -1.00
N LEU A 258 5.95 -16.15 -2.30
CA LEU A 258 4.97 -15.30 -2.97
C LEU A 258 3.54 -15.54 -2.44
N ALA A 259 3.16 -16.78 -2.19
CA ALA A 259 1.89 -17.13 -1.56
C ALA A 259 1.81 -16.59 -0.12
N GLY A 260 2.90 -16.69 0.64
CA GLY A 260 3.07 -16.13 1.98
C GLY A 260 3.02 -14.60 2.02
N GLY A 261 3.37 -13.95 0.91
CA GLY A 261 3.25 -12.51 0.68
C GLY A 261 1.84 -12.01 0.40
N CYS A 262 0.86 -12.91 0.24
CA CYS A 262 -0.55 -12.59 0.00
C CYS A 262 -1.48 -13.02 1.16
N GLU A 263 -0.92 -13.44 2.30
CA GLU A 263 -1.71 -13.92 3.45
C GLU A 263 -2.58 -12.83 4.08
N THR A 264 -2.03 -11.61 4.21
CA THR A 264 -2.68 -10.50 4.91
C THR A 264 -2.75 -9.28 4.01
N LEU A 265 -3.69 -8.37 4.32
CA LEU A 265 -3.80 -7.08 3.64
C LEU A 265 -2.50 -6.27 3.70
N ILE A 266 -1.76 -6.31 4.81
CA ILE A 266 -0.48 -5.60 4.94
C ILE A 266 0.59 -6.23 4.06
N ALA A 267 0.64 -7.56 3.98
CA ALA A 267 1.57 -8.23 3.08
C ALA A 267 1.27 -7.86 1.62
N ILE A 268 0.00 -7.77 1.23
CA ILE A 268 -0.44 -7.31 -0.09
C ILE A 268 -0.02 -5.86 -0.35
N MET A 269 -0.27 -4.95 0.59
CA MET A 269 0.18 -3.54 0.47
C MET A 269 1.71 -3.44 0.40
N GLY A 270 2.41 -4.30 1.13
CA GLY A 270 3.86 -4.46 1.05
C GLY A 270 4.32 -4.87 -0.35
N MET A 271 3.72 -5.92 -0.92
CA MET A 271 4.00 -6.38 -2.28
C MET A 271 3.65 -5.30 -3.32
N ALA A 272 2.50 -4.63 -3.16
CA ALA A 272 2.07 -3.51 -4.00
C ALA A 272 3.11 -2.38 -4.04
N SER A 273 3.77 -2.10 -2.90
CA SER A 273 4.81 -1.06 -2.82
C SER A 273 6.12 -1.42 -3.54
N ILE A 274 6.39 -2.72 -3.73
CA ILE A 274 7.52 -3.20 -4.52
C ILE A 274 7.16 -3.17 -6.00
N VAL A 275 5.97 -3.64 -6.34
CA VAL A 275 5.41 -3.56 -7.68
C VAL A 275 5.39 -2.12 -8.17
N SER A 276 4.93 -1.16 -7.34
CA SER A 276 4.95 0.26 -7.71
C SER A 276 6.36 0.80 -7.91
N ALA A 277 7.34 0.35 -7.11
CA ALA A 277 8.74 0.71 -7.30
C ALA A 277 9.30 0.18 -8.63
N ILE A 278 8.94 -1.04 -9.03
CA ILE A 278 9.30 -1.61 -10.35
C ILE A 278 8.66 -0.78 -11.46
N CYS A 279 7.37 -0.47 -11.34
CA CYS A 279 6.65 0.39 -12.30
C CYS A 279 7.30 1.77 -12.47
N LEU A 280 7.78 2.38 -11.38
CA LEU A 280 8.53 3.64 -11.45
C LEU A 280 9.86 3.51 -12.20
N GLN A 281 10.54 2.35 -12.12
CA GLN A 281 11.75 2.13 -12.93
C GLN A 281 11.39 1.96 -14.40
N ILE A 282 10.30 1.25 -14.71
CA ILE A 282 9.79 1.13 -16.09
C ILE A 282 9.46 2.52 -16.66
N GLU A 283 8.80 3.37 -15.89
CA GLU A 283 8.51 4.76 -16.28
C GLU A 283 9.80 5.52 -16.61
N LYS A 284 10.82 5.46 -15.75
CA LYS A 284 12.13 6.11 -15.99
C LYS A 284 12.82 5.56 -17.23
N LEU A 285 12.75 4.24 -17.48
CA LEU A 285 13.29 3.62 -18.68
C LEU A 285 12.58 4.13 -19.95
N VAL A 286 11.25 4.27 -19.89
CA VAL A 286 10.45 4.83 -20.99
C VAL A 286 10.81 6.30 -21.23
N GLN A 287 10.95 7.11 -20.18
CA GLN A 287 11.37 8.51 -20.27
C GLN A 287 12.79 8.68 -20.81
N LEU A 288 13.69 7.76 -20.47
CA LEU A 288 15.05 7.72 -21.03
C LEU A 288 15.02 7.39 -22.54
N PHE A 289 14.12 6.48 -22.96
CA PHE A 289 14.00 6.06 -24.34
C PHE A 289 13.36 7.12 -25.24
N VAL A 290 12.30 7.77 -24.76
CA VAL A 290 11.61 8.89 -25.43
C VAL A 290 11.77 10.13 -24.56
N PRO A 291 12.74 11.04 -24.87
CA PRO A 291 12.94 12.28 -24.13
C PRO A 291 11.69 13.17 -24.21
N CYS A 292 10.86 13.05 -23.19
CA CYS A 292 9.64 13.81 -23.02
C CYS A 292 10.04 15.20 -22.49
N VAL A 293 9.85 16.23 -23.31
CA VAL A 293 9.91 17.63 -22.85
C VAL A 293 8.49 18.02 -22.50
N ILE A 294 7.95 17.42 -21.44
CA ILE A 294 6.68 17.86 -20.88
C ILE A 294 6.97 18.14 -19.42
N GLU A 295 6.78 19.41 -19.07
CA GLU A 295 6.78 19.90 -17.69
C GLU A 295 5.96 18.98 -16.81
N SER A 296 6.53 18.71 -15.63
CA SER A 296 6.08 17.82 -14.58
C SER A 296 4.75 18.23 -13.96
N HIS A 297 3.67 18.25 -14.75
CA HIS A 297 2.33 18.47 -14.25
C HIS A 297 1.39 17.36 -14.73
N ARG A 298 1.37 16.28 -13.96
CA ARG A 298 0.11 15.69 -13.46
C ARG A 298 0.43 14.81 -12.24
N PHE A 299 -0.27 15.11 -11.15
CA PHE A 299 -0.04 14.66 -9.77
C PHE A 299 -0.37 13.19 -9.48
N HIS A 300 -0.30 12.32 -10.47
CA HIS A 300 -0.33 10.88 -10.23
C HIS A 300 0.97 10.28 -10.73
N THR A 301 1.92 10.11 -9.81
CA THR A 301 3.12 9.33 -10.08
C THR A 301 2.68 7.96 -10.58
N PHE A 302 3.18 7.50 -11.72
CA PHE A 302 2.87 6.20 -12.34
C PHE A 302 2.86 5.05 -11.30
N GLY A 303 3.76 5.12 -10.33
CA GLY A 303 3.84 4.22 -9.18
C GLY A 303 2.59 4.21 -8.28
N SER A 304 1.98 5.36 -7.98
CA SER A 304 0.77 5.43 -7.14
C SER A 304 -0.44 4.80 -7.81
N ILE A 305 -0.63 5.02 -9.12
CA ILE A 305 -1.71 4.37 -9.87
C ILE A 305 -1.47 2.85 -9.91
N SER A 306 -0.24 2.42 -10.15
CA SER A 306 0.13 1.00 -10.16
C SER A 306 -0.08 0.33 -8.80
N PHE A 307 0.25 1.03 -7.70
CA PHE A 307 0.01 0.58 -6.33
C PHE A 307 -1.48 0.35 -6.08
N ALA A 308 -2.31 1.37 -6.36
CA ALA A 308 -3.74 1.31 -6.16
C ALA A 308 -4.39 0.22 -7.04
N ALA A 309 -4.00 0.12 -8.31
CA ALA A 309 -4.48 -0.91 -9.22
C ALA A 309 -4.18 -2.33 -8.70
N PHE A 310 -2.95 -2.59 -8.25
CA PHE A 310 -2.58 -3.89 -7.73
C PHE A 310 -3.34 -4.27 -6.45
N VAL A 311 -3.52 -3.32 -5.52
CA VAL A 311 -4.32 -3.54 -4.30
C VAL A 311 -5.77 -3.82 -4.68
N ASN A 312 -6.36 -3.04 -5.58
CA ASN A 312 -7.74 -3.22 -6.02
C ASN A 312 -7.95 -4.59 -6.68
N PHE A 313 -7.10 -5.00 -7.63
CA PHE A 313 -7.23 -6.30 -8.28
C PHE A 313 -7.07 -7.47 -7.30
N THR A 314 -6.13 -7.33 -6.37
CA THR A 314 -5.88 -8.33 -5.32
C THR A 314 -7.09 -8.50 -4.39
N MET A 315 -7.72 -7.38 -4.07
CA MET A 315 -8.90 -7.33 -3.22
C MET A 315 -10.17 -7.82 -3.92
N GLU A 316 -10.39 -7.41 -5.18
CA GLU A 316 -11.51 -7.89 -6.00
C GLU A 316 -11.49 -9.42 -6.16
N TYR A 317 -10.29 -9.99 -6.29
CA TYR A 317 -10.12 -11.44 -6.37
C TYR A 317 -10.30 -12.14 -5.02
N GLY A 318 -10.14 -11.44 -3.89
CA GLY A 318 -10.22 -12.04 -2.55
C GLY A 318 -9.03 -12.94 -2.23
N LEU A 319 -7.80 -12.57 -2.64
CA LEU A 319 -6.62 -13.42 -2.48
C LEU A 319 -6.36 -13.90 -1.03
N THR A 320 -6.70 -13.10 -0.03
CA THR A 320 -6.42 -13.40 1.39
C THR A 320 -7.18 -14.63 1.90
N SER A 321 -8.37 -14.93 1.39
CA SER A 321 -9.20 -16.04 1.88
C SER A 321 -8.93 -17.39 1.19
N LEU A 322 -8.11 -17.41 0.14
CA LEU A 322 -7.83 -18.62 -0.64
C LEU A 322 -6.77 -19.53 0.00
N SER A 323 -6.76 -20.81 -0.36
CA SER A 323 -5.67 -21.74 0.01
C SER A 323 -4.34 -21.36 -0.68
N PRO A 324 -3.17 -21.68 -0.11
CA PRO A 324 -1.86 -21.20 -0.60
C PRO A 324 -1.60 -21.50 -2.08
N ASP A 325 -1.96 -22.69 -2.58
CA ASP A 325 -1.77 -23.04 -3.99
C ASP A 325 -2.65 -22.19 -4.92
N LYS A 326 -3.90 -21.94 -4.50
CA LYS A 326 -4.85 -21.10 -5.25
C LYS A 326 -4.47 -19.61 -5.16
N ARG A 327 -3.82 -19.19 -4.07
CA ARG A 327 -3.29 -17.82 -3.91
C ARG A 327 -2.22 -17.52 -4.94
N PHE A 328 -1.27 -18.43 -5.16
CA PHE A 328 -0.22 -18.22 -6.15
C PHE A 328 -0.79 -18.08 -7.56
N ALA A 329 -1.70 -18.98 -7.96
CA ALA A 329 -2.36 -18.89 -9.27
C ALA A 329 -3.16 -17.58 -9.41
N GLY A 330 -3.88 -17.15 -8.36
CA GLY A 330 -4.59 -15.87 -8.34
C GLY A 330 -3.66 -14.65 -8.43
N LEU A 331 -2.50 -14.70 -7.78
CA LEU A 331 -1.49 -13.65 -7.88
C LEU A 331 -0.96 -13.52 -9.31
N CYS A 332 -0.64 -14.62 -9.97
CA CYS A 332 -0.22 -14.61 -11.38
C CYS A 332 -1.30 -13.99 -12.27
N ARG A 333 -2.57 -14.35 -12.05
CA ARG A 333 -3.72 -13.78 -12.76
C ARG A 333 -3.81 -12.25 -12.60
N ASN A 334 -3.59 -11.75 -11.38
CA ASN A 334 -3.59 -10.32 -11.08
C ASN A 334 -2.39 -9.58 -11.69
N LEU A 335 -1.22 -10.21 -11.74
CA LEU A 335 -0.03 -9.65 -12.39
C LEU A 335 -0.22 -9.52 -13.91
N CYS A 336 -0.93 -10.45 -14.56
CA CYS A 336 -1.29 -10.30 -15.97
C CYS A 336 -2.19 -9.09 -16.20
N ARG A 337 -3.23 -8.90 -15.37
CA ARG A 337 -4.12 -7.72 -15.45
C ARG A 337 -3.34 -6.42 -15.22
N LEU A 338 -2.46 -6.41 -14.21
CA LEU A 338 -1.58 -5.28 -13.92
C LEU A 338 -0.65 -4.97 -15.10
N THR A 339 -0.14 -5.98 -15.80
CA THR A 339 0.73 -5.77 -16.97
C THR A 339 0.01 -4.94 -18.03
N ILE A 340 -1.25 -5.26 -18.34
CA ILE A 340 -2.06 -4.48 -19.29
C ILE A 340 -2.27 -3.05 -18.76
N THR A 341 -2.54 -2.88 -17.46
CA THR A 341 -2.65 -1.54 -16.86
C THR A 341 -1.36 -0.75 -17.01
N VAL A 342 -0.19 -1.36 -16.80
CA VAL A 342 1.12 -0.72 -16.99
C VAL A 342 1.33 -0.32 -18.45
N LEU A 343 0.97 -1.17 -19.41
CA LEU A 343 1.01 -0.82 -20.84
C LEU A 343 0.10 0.37 -21.15
N ASN A 344 -1.11 0.41 -20.58
CA ASN A 344 -2.02 1.54 -20.71
C ASN A 344 -1.44 2.83 -20.11
N LEU A 345 -0.81 2.75 -18.94
CA LEU A 345 -0.14 3.90 -18.34
C LEU A 345 1.00 4.43 -19.22
N ILE A 346 1.80 3.52 -19.82
CA ILE A 346 2.84 3.89 -20.79
C ILE A 346 2.23 4.62 -21.99
N HIS A 347 1.12 4.11 -22.54
CA HIS A 347 0.40 4.78 -23.63
C HIS A 347 -0.07 6.19 -23.24
N LEU A 348 -0.66 6.35 -22.05
CA LEU A 348 -1.12 7.66 -21.56
C LEU A 348 0.03 8.67 -21.40
N THR A 349 1.23 8.21 -21.02
CA THR A 349 2.42 9.07 -20.96
C THR A 349 2.92 9.48 -22.35
N ILE A 350 2.86 8.58 -23.33
CA ILE A 350 3.42 8.82 -24.68
C ILE A 350 2.44 9.59 -25.57
N LYS A 351 1.13 9.38 -25.44
CA LYS A 351 0.08 10.01 -26.26
C LYS A 351 0.27 11.54 -26.45
N PRO A 352 0.46 12.36 -25.39
CA PRO A 352 0.65 13.80 -25.57
C PRO A 352 1.97 14.15 -26.28
N VAL A 353 3.04 13.39 -26.07
CA VAL A 353 4.33 13.57 -26.78
C VAL A 353 4.16 13.28 -28.27
N TRP A 354 3.41 12.24 -28.60
CA TRP A 354 3.16 11.85 -29.97
C TRP A 354 2.34 12.90 -30.73
N ILE A 355 1.37 13.54 -30.06
CA ILE A 355 0.60 14.65 -30.62
C ILE A 355 1.47 15.91 -30.78
N SER A 356 2.31 16.25 -29.79
CA SER A 356 3.14 17.46 -29.86
C SER A 356 4.25 17.41 -30.92
N LEU A 357 4.71 16.20 -31.30
CA LEU A 357 5.67 16.02 -32.40
C LEU A 357 5.13 16.46 -33.76
N ASN A 358 3.81 16.47 -33.96
CA ASN A 358 3.19 16.97 -35.19
C ASN A 358 3.14 18.49 -35.26
N ALA A 359 2.90 19.15 -34.11
CA ALA A 359 2.79 20.61 -34.05
C ALA A 359 4.12 21.33 -34.33
N THR A 360 5.27 20.64 -34.18
CA THR A 360 6.60 21.26 -34.29
C THR A 360 7.16 21.30 -35.72
N GLY A 361 6.49 20.75 -36.73
CA GLY A 361 6.80 20.90 -38.17
C GLY A 361 8.13 20.32 -38.67
N ASN A 362 9.16 20.23 -37.84
CA ASN A 362 10.48 19.64 -38.15
C ASN A 362 10.99 18.73 -37.01
N PRO A 363 10.28 17.62 -36.69
CA PRO A 363 10.74 16.71 -35.66
C PRO A 363 11.97 15.93 -36.12
N SER A 364 12.97 15.80 -35.25
CA SER A 364 14.11 14.92 -35.53
C SER A 364 13.62 13.48 -35.82
N ARG A 365 13.96 12.95 -37.01
CA ARG A 365 13.56 11.59 -37.44
C ARG A 365 13.87 10.50 -36.40
N LYS A 366 14.92 10.70 -35.61
CA LYS A 366 15.32 9.82 -34.51
C LYS A 366 14.28 9.77 -33.39
N LYS A 367 13.70 10.91 -32.99
CA LYS A 367 12.69 10.98 -31.93
C LYS A 367 11.38 10.33 -32.39
N TYR A 368 11.00 10.58 -33.65
CA TYR A 368 9.87 9.92 -34.30
C TYR A 368 10.01 8.39 -34.32
N ALA A 369 11.14 7.89 -34.84
CA ALA A 369 11.39 6.46 -34.93
C ALA A 369 11.42 5.75 -33.56
N ARG A 370 11.99 6.40 -32.53
CA ARG A 370 11.98 5.86 -31.16
C ARG A 370 10.56 5.74 -30.60
N THR A 371 9.74 6.78 -30.74
CA THR A 371 8.37 6.72 -30.22
C THR A 371 7.50 5.72 -30.99
N LEU A 372 7.66 5.60 -32.31
CA LEU A 372 6.99 4.57 -33.10
C LEU A 372 7.40 3.15 -32.67
N LEU A 373 8.70 2.92 -32.48
CA LEU A 373 9.22 1.63 -32.02
C LEU A 373 8.65 1.26 -30.66
N LEU A 374 8.51 2.23 -29.74
CA LEU A 374 7.91 1.99 -28.43
C LEU A 374 6.43 1.61 -28.54
N TYR A 375 5.66 2.26 -29.41
CA TYR A 375 4.26 1.87 -29.67
C TYR A 375 4.15 0.46 -30.25
N MET A 376 4.99 0.11 -31.22
CA MET A 376 5.03 -1.24 -31.80
C MET A 376 5.42 -2.28 -30.74
N PHE A 377 6.42 -2.00 -29.91
CA PHE A 377 6.83 -2.86 -28.81
C PHE A 377 5.67 -3.13 -27.85
N VAL A 378 5.01 -2.08 -27.38
CA VAL A 378 3.89 -2.19 -26.44
C VAL A 378 2.71 -2.97 -27.05
N LEU A 379 2.41 -2.75 -28.33
CA LEU A 379 1.38 -3.50 -29.06
C LEU A 379 1.72 -4.99 -29.15
N VAL A 380 2.96 -5.33 -29.52
CA VAL A 380 3.43 -6.72 -29.60
C VAL A 380 3.34 -7.41 -28.24
N VAL A 381 3.74 -6.73 -27.16
CA VAL A 381 3.64 -7.29 -25.80
C VAL A 381 2.19 -7.57 -25.42
N ALA A 382 1.24 -6.66 -25.72
CA ALA A 382 -0.17 -6.87 -25.43
C ALA A 382 -0.76 -8.07 -26.20
N ILE A 383 -0.48 -8.16 -27.51
CA ILE A 383 -0.96 -9.26 -28.36
C ILE A 383 -0.33 -10.59 -27.92
N ALA A 384 0.99 -10.61 -27.66
CA ALA A 384 1.69 -11.79 -27.21
C ALA A 384 1.16 -12.28 -25.85
N LEU A 385 0.86 -11.38 -24.92
CA LEU A 385 0.27 -11.74 -23.63
C LEU A 385 -1.09 -12.43 -23.82
N VAL A 386 -1.99 -11.85 -24.62
CA VAL A 386 -3.30 -12.44 -24.90
C VAL A 386 -3.18 -13.80 -25.58
N ALA A 387 -2.33 -13.93 -26.61
CA ALA A 387 -2.11 -15.19 -27.30
C ALA A 387 -1.55 -16.29 -26.38
N MET A 388 -0.60 -15.93 -25.52
CA MET A 388 -0.03 -16.85 -24.52
C MET A 388 -1.06 -17.29 -23.47
N LEU A 389 -2.00 -16.43 -23.10
CA LEU A 389 -3.05 -16.76 -22.14
C LEU A 389 -4.10 -17.71 -22.73
N TRP A 390 -4.54 -17.48 -23.98
CA TRP A 390 -5.50 -18.34 -24.67
C TRP A 390 -4.95 -19.73 -25.01
N THR A 391 -3.64 -19.86 -25.22
CA THR A 391 -3.01 -21.17 -25.48
C THR A 391 -2.86 -22.03 -24.23
N LYS A 392 -2.76 -21.41 -23.05
CA LYS A 392 -2.49 -22.12 -21.78
C LYS A 392 -3.73 -22.34 -20.91
N HIS A 393 -4.76 -21.52 -21.05
CA HIS A 393 -5.93 -21.55 -20.19
C HIS A 393 -7.22 -21.80 -20.97
N SER A 394 -8.11 -22.59 -20.39
CA SER A 394 -9.48 -22.74 -20.88
C SER A 394 -10.27 -21.44 -20.71
N SER A 395 -11.30 -21.27 -21.55
CA SER A 395 -12.21 -20.12 -21.44
C SER A 395 -12.78 -20.00 -20.03
N SER A 396 -12.48 -18.88 -19.37
CA SER A 396 -12.92 -18.55 -18.01
C SER A 396 -13.28 -17.07 -17.94
N THR A 397 -14.15 -16.68 -17.02
CA THR A 397 -14.57 -15.27 -16.81
C THR A 397 -13.37 -14.35 -16.64
N TRP A 398 -12.40 -14.75 -15.81
CA TRP A 398 -11.14 -14.02 -15.65
C TRP A 398 -10.38 -13.81 -16.97
N LEU A 399 -10.26 -14.84 -17.80
CA LEU A 399 -9.58 -14.73 -19.09
C LEU A 399 -10.31 -13.74 -20.00
N LEU A 400 -11.65 -13.78 -20.01
CA LEU A 400 -12.47 -12.83 -20.76
C LEU A 400 -12.22 -11.39 -20.29
N THR A 401 -12.26 -11.12 -18.98
CA THR A 401 -11.97 -9.81 -18.41
C THR A 401 -10.60 -9.28 -18.86
N VAL A 402 -9.55 -10.10 -18.78
CA VAL A 402 -8.19 -9.72 -19.19
C VAL A 402 -8.12 -9.45 -20.68
N THR A 403 -8.79 -10.25 -21.50
CA THR A 403 -8.82 -10.06 -22.96
C THR A 403 -9.54 -8.78 -23.36
N ILE A 404 -10.62 -8.42 -22.66
CA ILE A 404 -11.35 -7.16 -22.89
C ILE A 404 -10.46 -5.97 -22.59
N PHE A 405 -9.79 -5.95 -21.43
CA PHE A 405 -8.84 -4.87 -21.12
C PHE A 405 -7.70 -4.79 -22.15
N ALA A 406 -7.21 -5.93 -22.64
CA ALA A 406 -6.15 -5.95 -23.64
C ALA A 406 -6.64 -5.46 -25.02
N VAL A 407 -7.82 -5.88 -25.47
CA VAL A 407 -8.41 -5.43 -26.74
C VAL A 407 -8.73 -3.94 -26.68
N GLN A 408 -9.30 -3.47 -25.58
CA GLN A 408 -9.54 -2.04 -25.35
C GLN A 408 -8.23 -1.24 -25.47
N PHE A 409 -7.17 -1.72 -24.82
CA PHE A 409 -5.85 -1.12 -24.93
C PHE A 409 -5.30 -1.12 -26.37
N ILE A 410 -5.42 -2.25 -27.10
CA ILE A 410 -4.98 -2.38 -28.49
C ILE A 410 -5.70 -1.39 -29.40
N VAL A 411 -7.04 -1.28 -29.28
CA VAL A 411 -7.85 -0.34 -30.07
C VAL A 411 -7.41 1.10 -29.81
N ASN A 412 -7.22 1.49 -28.54
CA ASN A 412 -6.76 2.84 -28.18
C ASN A 412 -5.39 3.18 -28.79
N VAL A 413 -4.45 2.22 -28.81
CA VAL A 413 -3.14 2.40 -29.43
C VAL A 413 -3.26 2.50 -30.96
N LEU A 414 -4.07 1.65 -31.59
CA LEU A 414 -4.29 1.67 -33.04
C LEU A 414 -4.97 2.96 -33.51
N VAL A 415 -5.95 3.47 -32.77
CA VAL A 415 -6.59 4.76 -33.04
C VAL A 415 -5.58 5.90 -32.91
N THR A 416 -4.73 5.87 -31.88
CA THR A 416 -3.69 6.90 -31.70
C THR A 416 -2.62 6.85 -32.80
N LEU A 417 -2.25 5.66 -33.27
CA LEU A 417 -1.36 5.51 -34.43
C LEU A 417 -2.04 6.00 -35.71
N SER A 418 -3.30 5.63 -35.94
CA SER A 418 -4.06 5.96 -37.14
C SER A 418 -4.30 7.47 -37.27
N THR A 419 -4.81 8.10 -36.21
CA THR A 419 -5.01 9.56 -36.15
C THR A 419 -3.71 10.31 -36.43
N HIS A 420 -2.59 9.83 -35.88
CA HIS A 420 -1.29 10.41 -36.16
C HIS A 420 -0.82 10.21 -37.60
N THR A 421 -1.01 9.02 -38.19
CA THR A 421 -0.67 8.78 -39.61
C THR A 421 -1.48 9.68 -40.53
N LEU A 422 -2.76 9.94 -40.24
CA LEU A 422 -3.60 10.85 -41.01
C LEU A 422 -3.06 12.29 -40.95
N VAL A 423 -2.71 12.78 -39.75
CA VAL A 423 -2.14 14.13 -39.58
C VAL A 423 -0.77 14.24 -40.28
N LEU A 424 0.06 13.19 -40.24
CA LEU A 424 1.35 13.19 -40.94
C LEU A 424 1.18 13.18 -42.47
N LEU A 425 0.17 12.48 -42.97
CA LEU A 425 -0.15 12.45 -44.40
C LEU A 425 -0.63 13.83 -44.88
N ASP A 426 -1.46 14.50 -44.09
CA ASP A 426 -1.92 15.86 -44.37
C ASP A 426 -0.74 16.84 -44.42
N ALA A 427 0.18 16.78 -43.45
CA ALA A 427 1.38 17.62 -43.43
C ALA A 427 2.31 17.43 -44.64
N ARG A 428 2.22 16.29 -45.36
CA ARG A 428 3.00 16.04 -46.58
C ARG A 428 2.26 16.47 -47.86
N ARG A 429 0.96 16.74 -47.76
CA ARG A 429 0.12 17.06 -48.90
C ARG A 429 0.17 18.57 -49.17
N GLN A 430 0.20 18.95 -50.45
CA GLN A 430 0.18 20.37 -50.86
C GLN A 430 -1.23 20.97 -50.87
N THR A 431 -2.27 20.13 -50.95
CA THR A 431 -3.68 20.54 -50.92
C THR A 431 -4.28 20.27 -49.54
N SER A 432 -4.97 21.24 -48.94
CA SER A 432 -5.67 21.09 -47.66
C SER A 432 -6.75 19.99 -47.73
N TRP A 433 -6.77 19.09 -46.75
CA TRP A 433 -7.80 18.06 -46.67
C TRP A 433 -8.96 18.49 -45.75
N GLU A 434 -10.02 19.05 -46.32
CA GLU A 434 -11.17 19.58 -45.57
C GLU A 434 -11.87 18.54 -44.68
N LYS A 435 -11.84 17.25 -45.06
CA LYS A 435 -12.49 16.14 -44.31
C LYS A 435 -11.57 15.44 -43.30
N LEU A 436 -10.36 15.95 -43.06
CA LEU A 436 -9.43 15.35 -42.11
C LEU A 436 -10.00 15.34 -40.68
N ASP A 437 -10.60 16.45 -40.25
CA ASP A 437 -11.16 16.58 -38.91
C ASP A 437 -12.33 15.62 -38.66
N ASP A 438 -13.12 15.33 -39.70
CA ASP A 438 -14.17 14.31 -39.65
C ASP A 438 -13.59 12.90 -39.52
N CYS A 439 -12.53 12.58 -40.26
CA CYS A 439 -11.86 11.29 -40.16
C CYS A 439 -11.25 11.06 -38.77
N VAL A 440 -10.58 12.08 -38.22
CA VAL A 440 -10.00 12.04 -36.87
C VAL A 440 -11.10 11.85 -35.82
N TYR A 441 -12.23 12.54 -35.97
CA TYR A 441 -13.38 12.37 -35.09
C TYR A 441 -13.98 10.97 -35.15
N TYR A 442 -14.23 10.42 -36.35
CA TYR A 442 -14.78 9.07 -36.47
C TYR A 442 -13.86 8.02 -35.84
N MET A 443 -12.53 8.19 -35.97
CA MET A 443 -11.55 7.31 -35.33
C MET A 443 -11.59 7.40 -33.79
N ASN A 444 -11.66 8.61 -33.23
CA ASN A 444 -11.76 8.79 -31.78
C ASN A 444 -13.10 8.28 -31.24
N ALA A 445 -14.21 8.63 -31.90
CA ALA A 445 -15.55 8.17 -31.54
C ALA A 445 -15.70 6.64 -31.61
N PHE A 446 -15.00 5.98 -32.54
CA PHE A 446 -14.93 4.52 -32.58
C PHE A 446 -14.23 3.95 -31.34
N SER A 447 -13.11 4.54 -30.92
CA SER A 447 -12.40 4.15 -29.69
C SER A 447 -13.30 4.27 -28.46
N ASP A 448 -13.99 5.40 -28.32
CA ASP A 448 -14.87 5.69 -27.18
C ASP A 448 -16.11 4.77 -27.19
N TYR A 449 -16.65 4.45 -28.37
CA TYR A 449 -17.75 3.49 -28.49
C TYR A 449 -17.34 2.07 -28.10
N VAL A 450 -16.14 1.63 -28.52
CA VAL A 450 -15.59 0.33 -28.13
C VAL A 450 -15.34 0.28 -26.62
N GLN A 451 -14.86 1.38 -26.03
CA GLN A 451 -14.68 1.50 -24.57
C GLN A 451 -15.99 1.32 -23.83
N LEU A 452 -17.01 2.11 -24.21
CA LEU A 452 -18.33 2.05 -23.61
C LEU A 452 -18.93 0.65 -23.70
N SER A 453 -18.79 0.00 -24.86
CA SER A 453 -19.32 -1.35 -25.08
C SER A 453 -18.67 -2.38 -24.16
N PHE A 454 -17.35 -2.29 -23.97
CA PHE A 454 -16.62 -3.18 -23.08
C PHE A 454 -16.84 -2.88 -21.59
N ASP A 455 -16.99 -1.62 -21.20
CA ASP A 455 -17.31 -1.26 -19.82
C ASP A 455 -18.71 -1.75 -19.41
N ILE A 456 -19.69 -1.71 -20.33
CA ILE A 456 -21.00 -2.32 -20.13
C ILE A 456 -20.87 -3.84 -19.97
N PHE A 457 -20.11 -4.50 -20.85
CA PHE A 457 -19.89 -5.94 -20.76
C PHE A 457 -19.25 -6.33 -19.43
N LEU A 458 -18.21 -5.60 -19.01
CA LEU A 458 -17.55 -5.82 -17.72
C LEU A 458 -18.52 -5.59 -16.56
N SER A 459 -19.36 -4.56 -16.61
CA SER A 459 -20.37 -4.32 -15.57
C SER A 459 -21.34 -5.50 -15.44
N VAL A 460 -21.78 -6.07 -16.56
CA VAL A 460 -22.64 -7.27 -16.58
C VAL A 460 -21.90 -8.50 -16.05
N ASP A 461 -20.64 -8.70 -16.42
CA ASP A 461 -19.81 -9.81 -15.91
C ASP A 461 -19.61 -9.71 -14.39
N HIS A 462 -19.32 -8.52 -13.86
CA HIS A 462 -19.19 -8.29 -12.42
C HIS A 462 -20.52 -8.51 -11.68
N LEU A 463 -21.64 -8.06 -12.27
CA LEU A 463 -22.97 -8.30 -11.71
C LEU A 463 -23.31 -9.80 -11.73
N TRP A 464 -22.99 -10.51 -12.82
CA TRP A 464 -23.19 -11.95 -12.95
C TRP A 464 -22.43 -12.71 -11.86
N VAL A 465 -21.14 -12.41 -11.72
CA VAL A 465 -20.29 -13.02 -10.68
C VAL A 465 -20.84 -12.73 -9.28
N LEU A 466 -21.27 -11.50 -9.00
CA LEU A 466 -21.89 -11.14 -7.73
C LEU A 466 -23.18 -11.92 -7.46
N VAL A 467 -24.04 -12.11 -8.46
CA VAL A 467 -25.36 -12.76 -8.30
C VAL A 467 -25.28 -14.28 -8.27
N PHE A 468 -24.46 -14.90 -9.13
CA PHE A 468 -24.47 -16.35 -9.34
C PHE A 468 -23.34 -17.10 -8.63
N GLU A 469 -22.18 -16.46 -8.40
CA GLU A 469 -21.10 -17.10 -7.64
C GLU A 469 -21.32 -16.96 -6.12
N SER A 470 -22.17 -16.02 -5.70
CA SER A 470 -22.66 -15.96 -4.32
C SER A 470 -23.91 -16.82 -4.17
N GLU A 471 -23.77 -18.07 -3.74
CA GLU A 471 -24.90 -18.88 -3.24
C GLU A 471 -25.48 -18.33 -1.90
N TYR A 472 -25.36 -17.03 -1.63
CA TYR A 472 -25.68 -16.36 -0.37
C TYR A 472 -26.73 -15.26 -0.48
N PHE A 473 -27.66 -15.34 -1.44
CA PHE A 473 -28.95 -14.64 -1.32
C PHE A 473 -29.90 -15.36 -0.35
N SER A 474 -29.37 -15.85 0.77
CA SER A 474 -30.15 -16.32 1.91
C SER A 474 -29.63 -15.55 3.12
N TYR A 475 -30.56 -14.98 3.89
CA TYR A 475 -30.49 -14.10 5.09
C TYR A 475 -29.26 -14.15 6.04
N LYS A 476 -28.29 -15.06 5.88
CA LYS A 476 -26.93 -15.04 6.46
C LYS A 476 -25.94 -14.13 5.69
N ALA A 477 -26.43 -13.31 4.76
CA ALA A 477 -25.61 -12.52 3.83
C ALA A 477 -24.75 -11.41 4.47
N SER A 478 -25.13 -10.81 5.61
CA SER A 478 -24.44 -9.61 6.12
C SER A 478 -23.06 -9.85 6.71
N LEU A 479 -22.74 -11.09 7.14
CA LEU A 479 -21.47 -11.38 7.83
C LEU A 479 -20.41 -11.95 6.86
N TYR A 480 -20.83 -12.79 5.90
CA TYR A 480 -19.97 -13.32 4.83
C TYR A 480 -19.59 -12.26 3.76
N PHE A 481 -20.29 -11.12 3.75
CA PHE A 481 -20.03 -9.98 2.88
C PHE A 481 -18.64 -9.36 3.07
N PHE A 482 -18.04 -9.49 4.27
CA PHE A 482 -16.75 -8.89 4.60
C PHE A 482 -15.55 -9.80 4.26
N GLU A 483 -15.72 -11.13 4.26
CA GLU A 483 -14.60 -12.08 4.08
C GLU A 483 -14.21 -12.36 2.62
N HIS A 484 -15.13 -12.17 1.66
CA HIS A 484 -14.90 -12.55 0.25
C HIS A 484 -14.66 -11.38 -0.72
N GLY A 485 -14.39 -10.16 -0.22
CA GLY A 485 -14.13 -9.00 -1.09
C GLY A 485 -15.37 -8.51 -1.87
N ALA A 486 -16.57 -8.94 -1.47
CA ALA A 486 -17.84 -8.58 -2.11
C ALA A 486 -18.09 -7.06 -2.10
N ILE A 487 -17.76 -6.38 -0.98
CA ILE A 487 -17.80 -4.91 -0.89
C ILE A 487 -16.99 -4.26 -2.01
N ILE A 488 -15.80 -4.79 -2.28
CA ILE A 488 -14.86 -4.22 -3.22
C ILE A 488 -15.31 -4.50 -4.66
N ARG A 489 -15.92 -5.67 -4.91
CA ARG A 489 -16.58 -5.97 -6.19
C ARG A 489 -17.80 -5.08 -6.45
N VAL A 490 -18.59 -4.75 -5.43
CA VAL A 490 -19.71 -3.80 -5.56
C VAL A 490 -19.19 -2.39 -5.81
N ALA A 491 -18.14 -1.97 -5.10
CA ALA A 491 -17.49 -0.70 -5.33
C ALA A 491 -16.89 -0.60 -6.75
N SER A 492 -16.20 -1.64 -7.22
CA SER A 492 -15.63 -1.68 -8.58
C SER A 492 -16.73 -1.63 -9.64
N LEU A 493 -17.82 -2.38 -9.47
CA LEU A 493 -19.00 -2.30 -10.34
C LEU A 493 -19.57 -0.87 -10.40
N THR A 494 -19.66 -0.20 -9.25
CA THR A 494 -20.19 1.17 -9.17
C THR A 494 -19.29 2.16 -9.89
N VAL A 495 -17.97 2.02 -9.73
CA VAL A 495 -16.98 2.85 -10.43
C VAL A 495 -17.02 2.63 -11.95
N ILE A 496 -17.10 1.37 -12.41
CA ILE A 496 -17.20 1.06 -13.84
C ILE A 496 -18.51 1.61 -14.43
N ALA A 497 -19.63 1.41 -13.73
CA ALA A 497 -20.93 1.93 -14.17
C ALA A 497 -20.93 3.47 -14.24
N GLN A 498 -20.33 4.13 -13.25
CA GLN A 498 -20.17 5.59 -13.25
C GLN A 498 -19.26 6.06 -14.40
N SER A 499 -18.17 5.34 -14.67
CA SER A 499 -17.26 5.63 -15.78
C SER A 499 -17.99 5.54 -17.12
N ALA A 500 -18.70 4.43 -17.37
CA ALA A 500 -19.48 4.21 -18.58
C ALA A 500 -20.55 5.30 -18.76
N TRP A 501 -21.22 5.70 -17.68
CA TRP A 501 -22.21 6.77 -17.72
C TRP A 501 -21.60 8.13 -18.09
N CYS A 502 -20.49 8.49 -17.45
CA CYS A 502 -19.77 9.73 -17.75
C CYS A 502 -19.28 9.76 -19.21
N GLU A 503 -18.75 8.64 -19.71
CA GLU A 503 -18.29 8.51 -21.10
C GLU A 503 -19.44 8.64 -22.10
N ALA A 504 -20.57 7.95 -21.86
CA ALA A 504 -21.76 8.08 -22.69
C ALA A 504 -22.28 9.54 -22.72
N GLN A 505 -22.26 10.24 -21.58
CA GLN A 505 -22.62 11.66 -21.53
C GLN A 505 -21.67 12.54 -22.34
N ALA A 506 -20.35 12.28 -22.27
CA ALA A 506 -19.35 13.02 -23.02
C ALA A 506 -19.52 12.82 -24.53
N MET A 507 -19.69 11.57 -24.97
CA MET A 507 -19.96 11.22 -26.36
C MET A 507 -21.23 11.91 -26.89
N TRP A 508 -22.31 11.87 -26.11
CA TRP A 508 -23.57 12.54 -26.48
C TRP A 508 -23.40 14.05 -26.62
N ALA A 509 -22.68 14.68 -25.68
CA ALA A 509 -22.42 16.11 -25.72
C ALA A 509 -21.60 16.52 -26.97
N GLU A 510 -20.58 15.74 -27.34
CA GLU A 510 -19.78 15.99 -28.53
C GLU A 510 -20.57 15.80 -29.82
N PHE A 511 -21.35 14.73 -29.90
CA PHE A 511 -22.26 14.48 -31.03
C PHE A 511 -23.26 15.63 -31.21
N MET A 512 -23.88 16.10 -30.12
CA MET A 512 -24.81 17.22 -30.16
C MET A 512 -24.14 18.54 -30.60
N LYS A 513 -22.90 18.80 -30.18
CA LYS A 513 -22.12 19.96 -30.65
C LYS A 513 -21.88 19.89 -32.15
N ARG A 514 -21.43 18.75 -32.67
CA ARG A 514 -21.21 18.57 -34.11
C ARG A 514 -22.48 18.72 -34.93
N ARG A 515 -23.59 18.16 -34.48
CA ARG A 515 -24.89 18.33 -35.15
C ARG A 515 -25.29 19.81 -35.23
N LYS A 516 -25.11 20.57 -34.14
CA LYS A 516 -25.37 22.02 -34.13
C LYS A 516 -24.42 22.78 -35.06
N THR A 517 -23.13 22.42 -35.09
CA THR A 517 -22.15 23.02 -36.00
C THR A 517 -22.49 22.72 -37.45
N ALA A 518 -22.82 21.49 -37.80
CA ALA A 518 -23.23 21.11 -39.16
C ALA A 518 -24.47 21.87 -39.61
N GLN A 519 -25.49 22.00 -38.74
CA GLN A 519 -26.67 22.82 -39.00
C GLN A 519 -26.31 24.29 -39.22
N LYS A 520 -25.42 24.85 -38.40
CA LYS A 520 -24.96 26.23 -38.53
C LYS A 520 -24.16 26.45 -39.81
N ILE A 521 -23.28 25.52 -40.18
CA ILE A 521 -22.54 25.55 -41.45
C ILE A 521 -23.52 25.53 -42.62
N SER A 522 -24.50 24.62 -42.61
CA SER A 522 -25.52 24.56 -43.68
C SER A 522 -26.44 25.79 -43.76
N SER A 523 -26.49 26.60 -42.70
CA SER A 523 -27.27 27.84 -42.67
C SER A 523 -26.50 29.08 -43.14
N LEU A 524 -25.18 28.97 -43.32
CA LEU A 524 -24.36 30.04 -43.87
C LEU A 524 -24.51 30.03 -45.41
N ALA A 525 -24.63 31.22 -46.01
CA ALA A 525 -24.66 31.35 -47.46
C ALA A 525 -23.23 31.24 -48.04
N ASP A 526 -23.08 30.57 -49.18
CA ASP A 526 -21.81 30.52 -49.91
C ASP A 526 -21.43 31.93 -50.40
N ALA A 527 -20.17 32.32 -50.21
CA ALA A 527 -19.67 33.63 -50.59
C ALA A 527 -19.53 33.77 -52.12
N SER A 528 -19.89 34.93 -52.68
CA SER A 528 -19.71 35.19 -54.12
C SER A 528 -18.23 35.44 -54.46
N GLU A 529 -17.80 35.12 -55.68
CA GLU A 529 -16.39 35.29 -56.12
C GLU A 529 -15.88 36.74 -55.92
N THR A 530 -16.77 37.73 -56.02
CA THR A 530 -16.47 39.15 -55.76
C THR A 530 -16.16 39.47 -54.30
N GLN A 531 -16.76 38.74 -53.35
CA GLN A 531 -16.53 38.88 -51.91
C GLN A 531 -15.25 38.14 -51.46
N LEU A 532 -14.92 37.00 -52.09
CA LEU A 532 -13.63 36.33 -51.84
C LEU A 532 -12.45 37.23 -52.20
N GLY A 533 -12.48 37.88 -53.37
CA GLY A 533 -11.37 38.73 -53.81
C GLY A 533 -11.09 39.98 -52.96
N THR A 534 -12.04 40.43 -52.12
CA THR A 534 -11.89 41.63 -51.27
C THR A 534 -11.60 41.33 -49.80
N LEU A 535 -11.94 40.13 -49.32
CA LEU A 535 -11.92 39.78 -47.90
C LEU A 535 -11.24 38.42 -47.63
N ASP A 536 -10.33 37.98 -48.50
CA ASP A 536 -9.62 36.70 -48.36
C ASP A 536 -8.59 36.75 -47.21
N VAL A 537 -9.11 36.51 -46.02
CA VAL A 537 -8.38 36.50 -44.76
C VAL A 537 -8.55 35.11 -44.16
N CYS A 538 -7.43 34.48 -43.78
CA CYS A 538 -7.47 33.19 -43.10
C CYS A 538 -8.32 33.28 -41.82
N SER A 539 -9.34 32.44 -41.70
CA SER A 539 -10.27 32.42 -40.55
C SER A 539 -9.62 32.02 -39.21
N ILE A 540 -8.37 31.53 -39.25
CA ILE A 540 -7.61 31.08 -38.07
C ILE A 540 -6.66 32.18 -37.58
N CYS A 541 -5.83 32.73 -38.47
CA CYS A 541 -4.80 33.71 -38.09
C CYS A 541 -5.14 35.15 -38.48
N TYR A 542 -6.28 35.38 -39.13
CA TYR A 542 -6.72 36.68 -39.64
C TYR A 542 -5.69 37.39 -40.55
N GLN A 543 -4.85 36.62 -41.25
CA GLN A 543 -3.88 37.12 -42.21
C GLN A 543 -4.39 36.99 -43.65
N VAL A 544 -4.06 37.98 -44.49
CA VAL A 544 -4.39 38.00 -45.92
C VAL A 544 -3.61 36.90 -46.63
N MET A 545 -4.29 36.06 -47.42
CA MET A 545 -3.63 35.03 -48.23
C MET A 545 -2.98 35.67 -49.47
N PHE A 546 -1.65 35.69 -49.51
CA PHE A 546 -0.91 36.08 -50.71
C PHE A 546 -0.90 34.90 -51.69
N HIS A 547 -1.66 35.00 -52.77
CA HIS A 547 -1.42 34.20 -53.96
C HIS A 547 -0.09 34.65 -54.58
N TYR A 548 0.94 33.80 -54.50
CA TYR A 548 2.08 33.92 -55.40
C TYR A 548 1.63 33.36 -56.76
N GLU A 549 1.51 34.25 -57.76
CA GLU A 549 1.41 33.87 -59.18
C GLU A 549 2.66 33.14 -59.67
#